data_AF-A0A7V3VXU7-F1
#
_entry.id   AF-A0A7V3VXU7-F1
#
_cell.length_a   1.000
_cell.length_b   1.000
_cell.length_c   1.000
_cell.angle_alpha   90.00
_cell.angle_beta   90.00
_cell.angle_gamma   90.00
#
_symmetry.space_group_name_H-M   'P 1'
#
loop_
_entity.id
_entity.type
_entity.pdbx_description
1 polymer ?
#
loop_
_entity_poly.entity_id
_entity_poly.type
_entity_poly.pdbx_seq_one_letter_code
_entity_poly.pdbx_strand_id
1 'polypeptide(L)'
;MFDELERLRDVKELFALLQHYQQAGEADRQAWQDRLIAMEGVEARQLVKLHGELLAYGWLEQNTGATPALRAGTAAHCYRITPAGIRALKQVRTQQMQVA
;
A
#
# COMPACT_ATOMS: atom_id res chain seq x y z
N MET A 1 -16.98 3.82 -2.53
CA MET A 1 -16.57 3.06 -1.32
C MET A 1 -16.66 1.54 -1.52
N PHE A 2 -17.67 1.00 -2.23
CA PHE A 2 -17.73 -0.43 -2.57
C PHE A 2 -16.78 -0.79 -3.72
N ASP A 3 -16.75 0.02 -4.79
CA ASP A 3 -15.88 -0.21 -5.95
C ASP A 3 -14.39 -0.33 -5.59
N GLU A 4 -13.92 0.43 -4.61
CA GLU A 4 -12.53 0.37 -4.15
C GLU A 4 -12.25 -0.94 -3.40
N LEU A 5 -13.14 -1.39 -2.52
CA LEU A 5 -12.98 -2.65 -1.80
C LEU A 5 -13.10 -3.88 -2.73
N GLU A 6 -13.97 -3.81 -3.73
CA GLU A 6 -14.05 -4.80 -4.81
C GLU A 6 -12.75 -4.82 -5.61
N ARG A 7 -12.26 -3.65 -6.02
CA ARG A 7 -10.96 -3.50 -6.68
C ARG A 7 -9.82 -4.10 -5.85
N LEU A 8 -9.78 -3.83 -4.54
CA LEU A 8 -8.78 -4.37 -3.63
C LEU A 8 -8.89 -5.90 -3.49
N ARG A 9 -10.10 -6.47 -3.57
CA ARG A 9 -10.32 -7.91 -3.52
C ARG A 9 -9.86 -8.60 -4.81
N ASP A 10 -10.18 -8.00 -5.95
CA ASP A 10 -10.03 -8.63 -7.27
C ASP A 10 -8.61 -8.46 -7.84
N VAL A 11 -7.91 -7.39 -7.43
CA VAL A 11 -6.53 -7.12 -7.87
C VAL A 11 -5.56 -7.55 -6.78
N LYS A 12 -5.02 -8.75 -6.95
CA LYS A 12 -4.11 -9.40 -5.99
C LYS A 12 -2.87 -8.54 -5.71
N GLU A 13 -2.35 -7.86 -6.72
CA GLU A 13 -1.17 -6.99 -6.63
C GLU A 13 -1.45 -5.75 -5.79
N LEU A 14 -2.68 -5.19 -5.89
CA LEU A 14 -3.10 -4.04 -5.08
C LEU A 14 -3.24 -4.45 -3.60
N PHE A 15 -3.84 -5.62 -3.35
CA PHE A 15 -3.92 -6.20 -2.03
C PHE A 15 -2.54 -6.47 -1.44
N ALA A 16 -1.67 -7.13 -2.20
CA ALA A 16 -0.31 -7.46 -1.78
C ALA A 16 0.52 -6.19 -1.47
N LEU A 17 0.37 -5.15 -2.28
CA LEU A 17 1.05 -3.87 -2.06
C LEU A 17 0.57 -3.20 -0.76
N LEU A 18 -0.74 -3.15 -0.50
CA LEU A 18 -1.26 -2.57 0.73
C LEU A 18 -0.87 -3.42 1.96
N GLN A 19 -0.88 -4.75 1.82
CA GLN A 19 -0.42 -5.68 2.85
C GLN A 19 1.07 -5.50 3.16
N HIS A 20 1.91 -5.26 2.15
CA HIS A 20 3.32 -4.97 2.35
C HIS A 20 3.52 -3.77 3.29
N TYR A 21 2.82 -2.66 3.04
CA TYR A 21 2.92 -1.48 3.90
C TYR A 21 2.29 -1.68 5.29
N GLN A 22 1.30 -2.55 5.42
CA GLN A 22 0.79 -2.99 6.72
C GLN A 22 1.89 -3.68 7.54
N GLN A 23 2.62 -4.62 6.92
CA GLN A 23 3.68 -5.39 7.57
C GLN A 23 4.91 -4.53 7.88
N ALA A 24 5.32 -3.69 6.93
CA ALA A 24 6.45 -2.78 7.13
C ALA A 24 6.24 -1.80 8.30
N GLY A 25 4.99 -1.37 8.53
CA GLY A 25 4.62 -0.50 9.65
C GLY A 25 4.15 -1.24 10.92
N GLU A 26 4.36 -2.55 11.04
CA GLU A 26 3.80 -3.32 12.17
C GLU A 26 4.45 -2.94 13.51
N ALA A 27 5.77 -2.76 13.52
CA ALA A 27 6.53 -2.35 14.71
C ALA A 27 6.26 -0.89 15.12
N ASP A 28 6.10 0.00 14.14
CA ASP A 28 5.68 1.38 14.34
C ASP A 28 4.80 1.85 13.18
N ARG A 29 3.51 2.05 13.46
CA ARG A 29 2.51 2.47 12.47
C ARG A 29 2.65 3.92 12.04
N GLN A 30 3.39 4.73 12.81
CA GLN A 30 3.66 6.12 12.46
C GLN A 30 4.90 6.26 11.56
N ALA A 31 5.75 5.22 11.49
CA ALA A 31 6.95 5.22 10.70
C ALA A 31 6.66 5.27 9.19
N TRP A 32 7.38 6.15 8.51
CA TRP A 32 7.40 6.23 7.06
C TRP A 32 8.28 5.13 6.47
N GLN A 33 7.76 4.46 5.46
CA GLN A 33 8.39 3.33 4.77
C GLN A 33 8.92 3.75 3.41
N ASP A 34 10.00 3.09 2.99
CA ASP A 34 10.54 3.26 1.64
C ASP A 34 9.51 2.80 0.61
N ARG A 35 9.57 3.41 -0.57
CA ARG A 35 8.78 2.93 -1.69
C ARG A 35 9.21 1.52 -2.09
N LEU A 36 8.26 0.60 -2.19
CA LEU A 36 8.49 -0.68 -2.85
C LEU A 36 8.76 -0.43 -4.35
N ILE A 37 9.99 -0.72 -4.78
CA ILE A 37 10.46 -0.47 -6.16
C ILE A 37 10.27 -1.66 -7.11
N ALA A 38 10.08 -2.86 -6.56
CA ALA A 38 9.92 -4.09 -7.33
C ALA A 38 8.96 -5.05 -6.62
N MET A 39 8.14 -5.74 -7.39
CA MET A 39 7.23 -6.80 -6.93
C MET A 39 7.23 -7.89 -8.00
N GLU A 40 7.33 -9.14 -7.59
CA GLU A 40 7.38 -10.28 -8.51
C GLU A 40 6.14 -10.30 -9.43
N GLY A 41 6.37 -10.48 -10.73
CA GLY A 41 5.31 -10.49 -11.74
C GLY A 41 4.66 -9.12 -12.04
N VAL A 42 5.16 -8.02 -11.45
CA VAL A 42 4.60 -6.68 -11.65
C VAL A 42 5.63 -5.74 -12.28
N GLU A 43 5.32 -5.27 -13.48
CA GLU A 43 6.12 -4.25 -14.17
C GLU A 43 6.22 -2.94 -13.36
N ALA A 44 7.38 -2.28 -13.41
CA ALA A 44 7.62 -1.05 -12.64
C ALA A 44 6.57 0.04 -12.90
N ARG A 45 6.14 0.21 -14.17
CA ARG A 45 5.09 1.17 -14.55
C ARG A 45 3.72 0.79 -13.95
N GLN A 46 3.42 -0.50 -13.84
CA GLN A 46 2.18 -0.97 -13.21
C GLN A 46 2.24 -0.74 -11.70
N LEU A 47 3.38 -1.00 -11.07
CA LEU A 47 3.58 -0.73 -9.65
C LEU A 47 3.41 0.74 -9.29
N VAL A 48 3.83 1.66 -10.17
CA VAL A 48 3.57 3.11 -10.01
C VAL A 48 2.06 3.41 -9.97
N LYS A 49 1.27 2.79 -10.86
CA LYS A 49 -0.19 2.98 -10.89
C LYS A 49 -0.86 2.44 -9.63
N LEU A 50 -0.45 1.26 -9.16
CA LEU A 50 -0.98 0.67 -7.92
C LEU A 50 -0.75 1.57 -6.71
N HIS A 51 0.44 2.19 -6.59
CA HIS A 51 0.68 3.20 -5.55
C HIS A 51 -0.27 4.40 -5.68
N GLY A 52 -0.50 4.88 -6.90
CA GLY A 52 -1.44 5.95 -7.18
C GLY A 52 -2.87 5.60 -6.74
N GLU A 53 -3.33 4.38 -7.01
CA GLU A 53 -4.63 3.88 -6.55
C GLU A 53 -4.72 3.90 -5.01
N LEU A 54 -3.71 3.37 -4.31
CA LEU A 54 -3.71 3.36 -2.84
C LEU A 54 -3.71 4.77 -2.22
N LEU A 55 -3.04 5.73 -2.84
CA LEU A 55 -3.07 7.14 -2.42
C LEU A 55 -4.43 7.77 -2.69
N ALA A 56 -5.00 7.54 -3.89
CA ALA A 56 -6.31 8.07 -4.27
C ALA A 56 -7.43 7.55 -3.35
N TYR A 57 -7.34 6.29 -2.92
CA TYR A 57 -8.28 5.70 -1.96
C TYR A 57 -8.00 6.09 -0.49
N GLY A 58 -6.93 6.84 -0.23
CA GLY A 58 -6.53 7.25 1.12
C GLY A 58 -6.08 6.09 2.01
N TRP A 59 -5.65 4.98 1.42
CA TRP A 59 -5.15 3.80 2.13
C TRP A 59 -3.65 3.88 2.41
N LEU A 60 -2.93 4.67 1.61
CA LEU A 60 -1.60 5.17 1.91
C LEU A 60 -1.61 6.69 2.01
N GLU A 61 -0.68 7.21 2.78
CA GLU A 61 -0.24 8.60 2.73
C GLU A 61 1.15 8.66 2.11
N GLN A 62 1.41 9.72 1.35
CA GLN A 62 2.75 10.03 0.85
C GLN A 62 3.40 11.10 1.72
N ASN A 63 4.65 10.89 2.10
CA ASN A 63 5.46 11.92 2.71
C ASN A 63 5.80 12.97 1.66
N THR A 64 5.30 14.19 1.84
CA THR A 64 5.53 15.35 0.95
C THR A 64 6.55 16.32 1.53
N GLY A 65 7.12 16.02 2.70
CA GLY A 65 8.22 16.78 3.28
C GLY A 65 9.55 16.52 2.58
N ALA A 66 10.52 17.41 2.77
CA ALA A 66 11.88 17.19 2.30
C ALA A 66 12.53 16.06 3.10
N THR A 67 12.43 14.82 2.61
CA THR A 67 13.21 13.70 3.14
C THR A 67 14.60 13.74 2.52
N PRO A 68 15.68 13.81 3.33
CA PRO A 68 17.02 13.66 2.78
C PRO A 68 17.10 12.29 2.09
N ALA A 69 17.44 12.27 0.81
CA ALA A 69 17.70 11.04 0.10
C ALA A 69 18.95 10.39 0.71
N LEU A 70 18.75 9.47 1.65
CA LEU A 70 19.84 8.82 2.38
C LEU A 70 20.71 7.95 1.46
N ARG A 71 20.20 7.53 0.30
CA ARG A 71 20.92 6.75 -0.72
C ARG A 71 20.44 7.12 -2.13
N ALA A 72 21.35 7.11 -3.11
CA ALA A 72 20.99 7.35 -4.50
C ALA A 72 20.04 6.26 -5.02
N GLY A 73 18.95 6.65 -5.70
CA GLY A 73 17.97 5.73 -6.26
C GLY A 73 16.93 5.20 -5.28
N THR A 74 16.97 5.60 -4.00
CA THR A 74 15.91 5.26 -3.04
C THR A 74 14.95 6.44 -2.85
N ALA A 75 13.66 6.16 -2.99
CA ALA A 75 12.62 7.04 -2.50
C ALA A 75 12.36 6.64 -1.04
N ALA A 76 13.25 7.14 -0.17
CA ALA A 76 13.26 6.75 1.24
C ALA A 76 12.08 7.39 1.99
N HIS A 77 11.47 6.62 2.90
CA HIS A 77 10.44 7.12 3.82
C HIS A 77 9.27 7.84 3.13
N CYS A 78 8.81 7.30 2.00
CA CYS A 78 7.80 7.92 1.15
C CYS A 78 6.36 7.57 1.52
N TYR A 79 6.10 6.40 2.11
CA TYR A 79 4.73 5.93 2.29
C TYR A 79 4.42 5.47 3.70
N ARG A 80 3.19 5.68 4.13
CA ARG A 80 2.68 5.14 5.40
C ARG A 80 1.28 4.62 5.20
N ILE A 81 0.98 3.47 5.78
CA ILE A 81 -0.39 2.93 5.77
C ILE A 81 -1.29 3.74 6.69
N THR A 82 -2.48 4.08 6.22
CA THR A 82 -3.47 4.80 7.04
C THR A 82 -4.34 3.83 7.83
N PRO A 83 -5.04 4.31 8.88
CA PRO A 83 -6.08 3.52 9.53
C PRO A 83 -7.17 3.02 8.56
N ALA A 84 -7.46 3.76 7.48
CA ALA A 84 -8.42 3.34 6.46
C ALA A 84 -7.89 2.15 5.65
N GLY A 85 -6.61 2.17 5.26
CA GLY A 85 -5.97 1.04 4.57
C GLY A 85 -5.96 -0.25 5.41
N ILE A 86 -5.67 -0.13 6.72
CA ILE A 86 -5.73 -1.28 7.64
C ILE A 86 -7.16 -1.85 7.71
N ARG A 87 -8.18 -0.99 7.77
CA ARG A 87 -9.58 -1.43 7.79
C ARG A 87 -9.98 -2.10 6.48
N ALA A 88 -9.55 -1.57 5.34
CA ALA A 88 -9.83 -2.15 4.03
C ALA A 88 -9.28 -3.58 3.90
N LEU A 89 -8.02 -3.82 4.31
CA LEU A 89 -7.43 -5.15 4.34
C LEU A 89 -8.23 -6.14 5.22
N LYS A 90 -8.67 -5.69 6.40
CA LYS A 90 -9.48 -6.51 7.30
C LYS A 90 -10.82 -6.88 6.66
N GLN A 91 -11.50 -5.92 6.05
CA GLN A 91 -12.80 -6.15 5.40
C GLN A 91 -12.69 -7.16 4.26
N VAL A 92 -11.70 -7.02 3.38
CA VAL A 92 -11.48 -7.97 2.28
C VAL A 92 -11.17 -9.37 2.81
N ARG A 93 -10.31 -9.51 3.83
CA ARG A 93 -10.02 -10.81 4.45
C ARG A 93 -11.26 -11.46 5.06
N THR A 94 -12.08 -10.70 5.79
CA THR A 94 -13.33 -11.21 6.36
C THR A 94 -14.31 -11.66 5.28
N GLN A 95 -14.43 -10.93 4.18
CA GLN A 95 -15.29 -11.31 3.05
C GLN A 95 -14.81 -12.60 2.38
N GLN A 96 -13.49 -12.78 2.21
CA GLN A 96 -12.93 -14.02 1.66
C GLN A 96 -13.22 -15.25 2.54
N MET A 97 -13.21 -15.08 3.86
CA MET A 97 -13.52 -16.17 4.80
C MET A 97 -15.02 -16.53 4.89
N GLN A 98 -15.92 -15.63 4.46
CA GLN A 98 -17.37 -15.88 4.45
C GLN A 98 -17.84 -16.58 3.16
N VAL A 99 -17.00 -16.59 2.11
CA VAL A 99 -17.31 -17.19 0.81
C VAL A 99 -16.63 -18.56 0.63
N ALA A 100 -15.70 -18.93 1.54
CA ALA A 100 -15.01 -20.22 1.58
C ALA A 100 -15.77 -21.23 2.45
#